data_AF-A0A9P8GF26-F1
#
_entry.id   AF-A0A9P8GF26-F1
#
_cell.length_a   1.000
_cell.length_b   1.000
_cell.length_c   1.000
_cell.angle_alpha   90.00
_cell.angle_beta   90.00
_cell.angle_gamma   90.00
#
_symmetry.space_group_name_H-M   'P 1'
#
loop_
_entity.id
_entity.type
_entity.pdbx_description
1 polymer ?
#
loop_
_entity_poly.entity_id
_entity_poly.type
_entity_poly.pdbx_seq_one_letter_code
_entity_poly.pdbx_strand_id
1 'polypeptide(L)'
;MDTRTFHDPMGPLGNIGKVRAELRYAVQRAGDIKNAVCLGLGSIHYASPWTYNLHYVQQCGVFFAICQMIEEKQKMELGSLPVIFQDPAFQIEDRMILEQIGRQTIVSSPEANNHMNVHSFVYAPHFPANYLFDTILREGYEPELLYTNTFHGSLGPIGWLITDSYLKKVYWTRDTTINQQSVNMYNAARRFLETREGLVYWGNYAHEYKNPGLARILMQAFSKSSFYVPKVNRSEEVKRAGDEQLEYEEGELARLKDRLG
;
A
#
# COMPACT_ATOMS: atom_id res chain seq x y z
N MET A 1 -2.87 31.18 -24.02
CA MET A 1 -2.45 30.41 -22.84
C MET A 1 -2.74 28.96 -23.16
N ASP A 2 -1.66 28.25 -23.43
CA ASP A 2 -1.60 26.93 -24.06
C ASP A 2 -1.26 25.91 -22.96
N THR A 3 -2.26 25.17 -22.49
CA THR A 3 -2.06 24.05 -21.57
C THR A 3 -1.92 22.79 -22.40
N ARG A 4 -0.67 22.47 -22.77
CA ARG A 4 -0.33 21.26 -23.51
C ARG A 4 -0.73 20.02 -22.70
N THR A 5 -1.79 19.37 -23.15
CA THR A 5 -2.09 17.97 -22.86
C THR A 5 -0.97 17.13 -23.48
N PHE A 6 -0.20 16.44 -22.64
CA PHE A 6 0.73 15.42 -23.11
C PHE A 6 -0.06 14.25 -23.69
N HIS A 7 -0.20 14.23 -25.01
CA HIS A 7 -0.59 13.03 -25.75
C HIS A 7 0.64 12.10 -25.81
N ASP A 8 0.64 11.02 -25.03
CA ASP A 8 1.63 9.95 -25.14
C ASP A 8 1.19 8.95 -26.24
N PRO A 9 1.96 8.79 -27.35
CA PRO A 9 1.58 8.00 -28.52
C PRO A 9 2.07 6.53 -28.44
N MET A 10 2.06 5.90 -27.27
CA MET A 10 2.54 4.52 -27.11
C MET A 10 1.38 3.56 -26.84
N GLY A 11 1.33 2.45 -27.60
CA GLY A 11 0.28 1.43 -27.57
C GLY A 11 0.17 0.65 -26.25
N PRO A 12 -0.24 -0.64 -26.23
CA PRO A 12 -0.54 -1.39 -24.99
C PRO A 12 0.59 -1.43 -23.93
N LEU A 13 1.83 -1.04 -24.28
CA LEU A 13 2.96 -0.84 -23.38
C LEU A 13 2.88 0.45 -22.52
N GLY A 14 2.24 1.53 -23.00
CA GLY A 14 2.13 2.80 -22.27
C GLY A 14 1.33 2.66 -20.97
N ASN A 15 0.42 1.69 -20.93
CA ASN A 15 -0.48 1.45 -19.82
C ASN A 15 0.16 0.65 -18.66
N ILE A 16 1.14 -0.22 -18.95
CA ILE A 16 1.97 -0.88 -17.93
C ILE A 16 2.95 0.12 -17.33
N GLY A 17 3.47 1.04 -18.16
CA GLY A 17 4.32 2.15 -17.73
C GLY A 17 3.65 3.02 -16.68
N LYS A 18 2.36 3.36 -16.87
CA LYS A 18 1.55 4.12 -15.91
C LYS A 18 1.42 3.42 -14.55
N VAL A 19 1.02 2.14 -14.53
CA VAL A 19 0.90 1.35 -13.29
C VAL A 19 2.23 1.31 -12.53
N ARG A 20 3.32 1.01 -13.24
CA ARG A 20 4.65 0.97 -12.63
C ARG A 20 5.07 2.35 -12.10
N ALA A 21 4.73 3.43 -12.79
CA ALA A 21 5.01 4.79 -12.35
C ALA A 21 4.23 5.16 -11.08
N GLU A 22 2.95 4.77 -10.98
CA GLU A 22 2.13 4.98 -9.77
C GLU A 22 2.66 4.20 -8.57
N LEU A 23 3.04 2.93 -8.76
CA LEU A 23 3.70 2.14 -7.71
C LEU A 23 5.02 2.78 -7.27
N ARG A 24 5.85 3.23 -8.23
CA ARG A 24 7.09 3.94 -7.93
C ARG A 24 6.83 5.25 -7.19
N TYR A 25 5.79 6.00 -7.58
CA TYR A 25 5.41 7.23 -6.88
C TYR A 25 5.03 6.95 -5.43
N ALA A 26 4.23 5.92 -5.15
CA ALA A 26 3.90 5.53 -3.77
C ALA A 26 5.14 5.15 -2.96
N VAL A 27 6.07 4.37 -3.55
CA VAL A 27 7.33 3.99 -2.89
C VAL A 27 8.24 5.21 -2.65
N GLN A 28 8.29 6.17 -3.57
CA GLN A 28 9.07 7.40 -3.38
C GLN A 28 8.54 8.28 -2.25
N ARG A 29 7.22 8.27 -2.03
CA ARG A 29 6.56 9.02 -0.97
C ARG A 29 6.79 8.44 0.44
N ALA A 30 7.15 7.16 0.54
CA ALA A 30 7.49 6.54 1.81
C ALA A 30 8.86 7.01 2.34
N GLY A 31 9.12 6.87 3.63
CA GLY A 31 10.44 7.05 4.23
C GLY A 31 11.39 5.86 4.03
N ASP A 32 12.15 5.55 5.08
CA ASP A 32 13.02 4.37 5.19
C ASP A 32 12.21 3.14 5.64
N ILE A 33 12.27 2.07 4.84
CA ILE A 33 11.56 0.81 5.06
C ILE A 33 12.57 -0.31 5.33
N LYS A 34 12.47 -0.93 6.51
CA LYS A 34 13.38 -1.98 6.99
C LYS A 34 12.84 -3.39 6.80
N ASN A 35 11.54 -3.53 6.60
CA ASN A 35 10.90 -4.82 6.33
C ASN A 35 9.55 -4.64 5.62
N ALA A 36 9.09 -5.69 4.96
CA ALA A 36 7.80 -5.76 4.32
C ALA A 36 6.94 -6.86 4.94
N VAL A 37 5.64 -6.60 5.11
CA VAL A 37 4.67 -7.51 5.72
C VAL A 37 3.50 -7.68 4.77
N CYS A 38 3.23 -8.90 4.33
CA CYS A 38 2.08 -9.24 3.50
C CYS A 38 1.01 -9.94 4.34
N LEU A 39 -0.19 -9.35 4.38
CA LEU A 39 -1.33 -9.79 5.16
C LEU A 39 -2.51 -10.09 4.25
N GLY A 40 -3.21 -11.20 4.48
CA GLY A 40 -4.48 -11.46 3.77
C GLY A 40 -4.30 -11.67 2.26
N LEU A 41 -3.26 -12.41 1.85
CA LEU A 41 -3.01 -12.75 0.45
C LEU A 41 -4.02 -13.79 -0.10
N GLY A 42 -4.61 -14.59 0.77
CA GLY A 42 -5.46 -15.72 0.46
C GLY A 42 -4.68 -17.03 0.31
N SER A 43 -5.31 -18.03 -0.30
CA SER A 43 -4.71 -19.33 -0.59
C SER A 43 -4.86 -19.65 -2.08
N ILE A 44 -3.87 -20.34 -2.64
CA ILE A 44 -3.91 -20.91 -3.99
C ILE A 44 -5.07 -21.89 -4.20
N HIS A 45 -5.66 -22.41 -3.13
CA HIS A 45 -6.74 -23.40 -3.19
C HIS A 45 -8.15 -22.84 -2.97
N TYR A 46 -8.31 -21.56 -2.62
CA TYR A 46 -9.62 -20.99 -2.34
C TYR A 46 -10.41 -20.66 -3.64
N ALA A 47 -11.09 -21.69 -4.17
CA ALA A 47 -12.26 -21.69 -5.06
C ALA A 47 -12.13 -21.22 -6.53
N SER A 48 -12.49 -22.14 -7.44
CA SER A 48 -12.56 -22.07 -8.92
C SER A 48 -11.21 -22.05 -9.67
N PRO A 49 -10.88 -23.11 -10.45
CA PRO A 49 -9.60 -23.26 -11.16
C PRO A 49 -9.26 -22.16 -12.17
N TRP A 50 -10.23 -21.33 -12.58
CA TRP A 50 -10.11 -20.53 -13.81
C TRP A 50 -9.92 -19.02 -13.61
N THR A 51 -10.13 -18.48 -12.40
CA THR A 51 -10.04 -17.01 -12.18
C THR A 51 -9.33 -16.56 -10.91
N TYR A 52 -9.34 -17.33 -9.82
CA TYR A 52 -8.83 -16.85 -8.52
C TYR A 52 -7.35 -17.15 -8.25
N ASN A 53 -6.78 -18.25 -8.79
CA ASN A 53 -5.33 -18.49 -8.70
C ASN A 53 -4.53 -17.36 -9.35
N LEU A 54 -5.09 -16.77 -10.41
CA LEU A 54 -4.52 -15.62 -11.08
C LEU A 54 -4.45 -14.41 -10.13
N HIS A 55 -5.46 -14.19 -9.28
CA HIS A 55 -5.44 -13.12 -8.28
C HIS A 55 -4.36 -13.34 -7.22
N TYR A 56 -4.22 -14.55 -6.68
CA TYR A 56 -3.15 -14.86 -5.72
C TYR A 56 -1.76 -14.56 -6.29
N VAL A 57 -1.45 -15.10 -7.48
CA VAL A 57 -0.15 -14.90 -8.14
C VAL A 57 0.08 -13.43 -8.48
N GLN A 58 -0.95 -12.73 -8.95
CA GLN A 58 -0.85 -11.30 -9.27
C GLN A 58 -0.62 -10.45 -8.02
N GLN A 59 -1.36 -10.68 -6.94
CA GLN A 59 -1.19 -9.96 -5.67
C GLN A 59 0.21 -10.20 -5.09
N CYS A 60 0.68 -11.45 -5.15
CA CYS A 60 2.03 -11.80 -4.73
C CYS A 60 3.09 -11.12 -5.61
N GLY A 61 2.90 -11.10 -6.93
CA GLY A 61 3.79 -10.41 -7.87
C GLY A 61 3.83 -8.90 -7.67
N VAL A 62 2.69 -8.25 -7.41
CA VAL A 62 2.63 -6.81 -7.09
C VAL A 62 3.37 -6.52 -5.79
N PHE A 63 3.17 -7.32 -4.75
CA PHE A 63 3.89 -7.20 -3.49
C PHE A 63 5.40 -7.27 -3.70
N PHE A 64 5.90 -8.29 -4.40
CA PHE A 64 7.33 -8.41 -4.70
C PHE A 64 7.87 -7.29 -5.59
N ALA A 65 7.10 -6.82 -6.56
CA ALA A 65 7.50 -5.68 -7.37
C ALA A 65 7.67 -4.41 -6.53
N ILE A 66 6.82 -4.19 -5.53
CA ILE A 66 6.95 -3.06 -4.59
C ILE A 66 8.18 -3.26 -3.70
N CYS A 67 8.42 -4.46 -3.17
CA CYS A 67 9.64 -4.78 -2.41
C CYS A 67 10.91 -4.47 -3.21
N GLN A 68 10.97 -4.89 -4.48
CA GLN A 68 12.09 -4.56 -5.36
C GLN A 68 12.23 -3.04 -5.57
N MET A 69 11.13 -2.31 -5.75
CA MET A 69 11.18 -0.85 -5.88
C MET A 69 11.71 -0.18 -4.60
N ILE A 70 11.40 -0.72 -3.42
CA ILE A 70 11.93 -0.25 -2.13
C ILE A 70 13.43 -0.50 -2.07
N GLU A 71 13.88 -1.71 -2.40
CA GLU A 71 15.31 -2.07 -2.44
C GLU A 71 16.08 -1.16 -3.41
N GLU A 72 15.56 -0.94 -4.62
CA GLU A 72 16.13 -0.03 -5.62
C GLU A 72 16.27 1.40 -5.08
N LYS A 73 15.21 1.93 -4.46
CA LYS A 73 15.20 3.27 -3.86
C LYS A 73 16.24 3.40 -2.74
N GLN A 74 16.34 2.37 -1.89
CA GLN A 74 17.22 2.35 -0.72
C GLN A 74 18.62 1.81 -1.02
N LYS A 75 18.95 1.51 -2.29
CA LYS A 75 20.23 0.95 -2.74
C LYS A 75 20.60 -0.35 -2.01
N MET A 76 19.59 -1.16 -1.68
CA MET A 76 19.77 -2.47 -1.06
C MET A 76 20.11 -3.52 -2.13
N GLU A 77 20.72 -4.63 -1.70
CA GLU A 77 20.86 -5.80 -2.57
C GLU A 77 19.47 -6.34 -2.95
N LEU A 78 19.30 -6.78 -4.20
CA LEU A 78 18.04 -7.33 -4.68
C LEU A 78 17.65 -8.58 -3.88
N GLY A 79 16.44 -8.62 -3.33
CA GLY A 79 15.94 -9.71 -2.50
C GLY A 79 16.49 -9.71 -1.06
N SER A 80 17.06 -8.62 -0.59
CA SER A 80 17.59 -8.48 0.79
C SER A 80 16.59 -7.86 1.77
N LEU A 81 15.49 -7.25 1.31
CA LEU A 81 14.45 -6.71 2.18
C LEU A 81 13.76 -7.86 2.94
N PRO A 82 13.81 -7.89 4.28
CA PRO A 82 13.12 -8.90 5.06
C PRO A 82 11.62 -8.86 4.79
N VAL A 83 11.06 -10.00 4.40
CA VAL A 83 9.66 -10.13 4.02
C VAL A 83 8.97 -11.17 4.91
N ILE A 84 7.83 -10.75 5.47
CA ILE A 84 7.02 -11.53 6.39
C ILE A 84 5.64 -11.76 5.77
N PHE A 85 5.18 -13.00 5.75
CA PHE A 85 3.82 -13.35 5.32
C PHE A 85 2.99 -13.85 6.50
N GLN A 86 1.73 -13.42 6.55
CA GLN A 86 0.74 -13.98 7.47
C GLN A 86 -0.64 -14.01 6.82
N ASP A 87 -1.16 -15.23 6.68
CA ASP A 87 -2.56 -15.45 6.33
C ASP A 87 -3.06 -16.73 7.00
N PRO A 88 -4.14 -16.67 7.80
CA PRO A 88 -4.79 -17.85 8.35
C PRO A 88 -5.29 -18.84 7.27
N ALA A 89 -5.49 -18.39 6.02
CA ALA A 89 -5.95 -19.22 4.92
C ALA A 89 -4.82 -20.09 4.30
N PHE A 90 -3.55 -19.78 4.56
CA PHE A 90 -2.43 -20.51 3.96
C PHE A 90 -2.46 -22.01 4.28
N GLN A 91 -2.46 -22.80 3.21
CA GLN A 91 -2.27 -24.24 3.26
C GLN A 91 -0.79 -24.61 3.16
N ILE A 92 -0.49 -25.91 3.20
CA ILE A 92 0.89 -26.42 3.16
C ILE A 92 1.58 -26.01 1.85
N GLU A 93 0.86 -26.02 0.74
CA GLU A 93 1.35 -25.67 -0.59
C GLU A 93 1.70 -24.19 -0.69
N ASP A 94 0.84 -23.31 -0.14
CA ASP A 94 1.10 -21.87 -0.08
C ASP A 94 2.41 -21.59 0.66
N ARG A 95 2.57 -22.24 1.83
CA ARG A 95 3.77 -22.10 2.67
C ARG A 95 5.02 -22.59 1.96
N MET A 96 4.97 -23.79 1.38
CA MET A 96 6.09 -24.38 0.66
C MET A 96 6.57 -23.48 -0.49
N ILE A 97 5.64 -22.92 -1.29
CA ILE A 97 5.99 -22.04 -2.40
C ILE A 97 6.60 -20.74 -1.89
N LEU A 98 5.98 -20.11 -0.90
CA LEU A 98 6.45 -18.83 -0.34
C LEU A 98 7.83 -18.97 0.34
N GLU A 99 8.09 -20.08 1.05
CA GLU A 99 9.40 -20.36 1.65
C GLU A 99 10.50 -20.55 0.61
N GLN A 100 10.18 -21.14 -0.55
CA GLN A 100 11.13 -21.32 -1.65
C GLN A 100 11.47 -20.01 -2.37
N ILE A 101 10.55 -19.05 -2.42
CA ILE A 101 10.76 -17.75 -3.07
C ILE A 101 11.49 -16.82 -2.11
N GLY A 102 12.82 -16.97 -1.98
CA GLY A 102 13.68 -15.90 -1.47
C GLY A 102 13.72 -15.70 0.06
N ARG A 103 13.80 -16.78 0.84
CA ARG A 103 14.03 -16.74 2.31
C ARG A 103 12.95 -15.96 3.09
N GLN A 104 11.68 -16.19 2.75
CA GLN A 104 10.57 -15.55 3.44
C GLN A 104 10.33 -16.11 4.83
N THR A 105 9.83 -15.26 5.72
CA THR A 105 9.34 -15.68 7.03
C THR A 105 7.82 -15.79 6.98
N ILE A 106 7.26 -16.97 7.22
CA ILE A 106 5.81 -17.16 7.33
C ILE A 106 5.46 -17.35 8.79
N VAL A 107 4.60 -16.50 9.32
CA VAL A 107 4.24 -16.48 10.74
C VAL A 107 2.76 -16.82 10.95
N SER A 108 2.40 -17.23 12.16
CA SER A 108 1.02 -17.52 12.52
C SER A 108 0.28 -16.25 12.92
N SER A 109 -1.03 -16.17 12.70
CA SER A 109 -1.79 -15.03 13.23
C SER A 109 -1.81 -15.02 14.77
N PRO A 110 -1.55 -13.90 15.46
CA PRO A 110 -1.32 -12.52 14.95
C PRO A 110 0.17 -12.07 15.01
N GLU A 111 1.14 -12.97 14.87
CA GLU A 111 2.57 -12.71 15.06
C GLU A 111 3.16 -11.64 14.13
N ALA A 112 2.60 -11.43 12.94
CA ALA A 112 3.02 -10.37 12.02
C ALA A 112 2.92 -8.97 12.64
N ASN A 113 2.08 -8.79 13.65
CA ASN A 113 2.02 -7.56 14.43
C ASN A 113 3.39 -7.18 15.02
N ASN A 114 4.23 -8.15 15.38
CA ASN A 114 5.57 -7.88 15.94
C ASN A 114 6.58 -7.37 14.90
N HIS A 115 6.22 -7.43 13.61
CA HIS A 115 7.06 -6.98 12.50
C HIS A 115 6.57 -5.67 11.88
N MET A 116 5.43 -5.13 12.33
CA MET A 116 4.92 -3.86 11.83
C MET A 116 5.34 -2.72 12.77
N ASN A 117 5.89 -1.66 12.18
CA ASN A 117 6.28 -0.44 12.87
C ASN A 117 6.39 0.71 11.85
N VAL A 118 6.85 1.87 12.30
CA VAL A 118 7.02 3.06 11.45
C VAL A 118 7.92 2.86 10.24
N HIS A 119 8.85 1.91 10.25
CA HIS A 119 9.74 1.55 9.15
C HIS A 119 9.27 0.32 8.36
N SER A 120 7.98 -0.04 8.42
CA SER A 120 7.46 -1.19 7.68
C SER A 120 6.69 -0.77 6.43
N PHE A 121 6.76 -1.61 5.39
CA PHE A 121 5.78 -1.65 4.31
C PHE A 121 4.76 -2.74 4.63
N VAL A 122 3.47 -2.41 4.63
CA VAL A 122 2.38 -3.35 4.87
C VAL A 122 1.51 -3.48 3.63
N TYR A 123 1.40 -4.70 3.09
CA TYR A 123 0.57 -5.03 1.94
C TYR A 123 -0.60 -5.91 2.38
N ALA A 124 -1.81 -5.36 2.32
CA ALA A 124 -3.00 -5.91 2.95
C ALA A 124 -4.24 -5.82 2.03
N PRO A 125 -4.18 -6.39 0.81
CA PRO A 125 -5.16 -6.19 -0.28
C PRO A 125 -6.58 -6.67 0.05
N HIS A 126 -6.70 -7.73 0.83
CA HIS A 126 -7.97 -8.34 1.21
C HIS A 126 -8.11 -8.46 2.73
N PHE A 127 -7.46 -7.56 3.46
CA PHE A 127 -7.46 -7.61 4.90
C PHE A 127 -8.88 -7.44 5.47
N PRO A 128 -9.36 -8.36 6.32
CA PRO A 128 -10.72 -8.29 6.80
C PRO A 128 -10.92 -7.05 7.68
N ALA A 129 -11.98 -6.29 7.40
CA ALA A 129 -12.25 -5.03 8.07
C ALA A 129 -12.29 -5.18 9.61
N ASN A 130 -12.87 -6.26 10.11
CA ASN A 130 -13.03 -6.52 11.55
C ASN A 130 -11.72 -6.63 12.34
N TYR A 131 -10.58 -6.82 11.67
CA TYR A 131 -9.25 -6.87 12.34
C TYR A 131 -8.45 -5.57 12.18
N LEU A 132 -8.96 -4.55 11.47
CA LEU A 132 -8.22 -3.32 11.20
C LEU A 132 -7.69 -2.64 12.46
N PHE A 133 -8.50 -2.58 13.52
CA PHE A 133 -8.16 -1.87 14.76
C PHE A 133 -7.14 -2.60 15.64
N ASP A 134 -7.03 -3.92 15.52
CA ASP A 134 -6.09 -4.73 16.30
C ASP A 134 -4.75 -4.93 15.58
N THR A 135 -4.67 -4.49 14.31
CA THR A 135 -3.53 -4.72 13.42
C THR A 135 -3.04 -3.40 12.82
N ILE A 136 -3.73 -2.87 11.81
CA ILE A 136 -3.24 -1.76 10.96
C ILE A 136 -3.44 -0.39 11.62
N LEU A 137 -4.56 -0.18 12.30
CA LEU A 137 -4.92 1.09 12.97
C LEU A 137 -4.51 1.09 14.45
N ARG A 138 -3.74 0.09 14.88
CA ARG A 138 -3.21 0.01 16.24
C ARG A 138 -2.27 1.18 16.49
N GLU A 139 -2.39 1.80 17.65
CA GLU A 139 -1.58 2.95 18.03
C GLU A 139 -0.09 2.60 18.11
N GLY A 140 0.76 3.40 17.45
CA GLY A 140 2.21 3.20 17.39
C GLY A 140 2.69 2.23 16.30
N TYR A 141 1.76 1.71 15.48
CA TYR A 141 2.04 0.75 14.40
C TYR A 141 1.85 1.37 13.02
N GLU A 142 1.96 2.70 12.87
CA GLU A 142 1.68 3.36 11.60
C GLU A 142 2.80 3.11 10.57
N PRO A 143 2.62 2.24 9.54
CA PRO A 143 3.68 1.90 8.59
C PRO A 143 4.07 3.06 7.68
N GLU A 144 5.29 3.04 7.15
CA GLU A 144 5.78 4.02 6.17
C GLU A 144 5.01 3.94 4.84
N LEU A 145 4.61 2.72 4.46
CA LEU A 145 3.79 2.48 3.29
C LEU A 145 2.74 1.43 3.64
N LEU A 146 1.48 1.73 3.39
CA LEU A 146 0.38 0.79 3.57
C LEU A 146 -0.39 0.65 2.27
N TYR A 147 -0.62 -0.57 1.81
CA TYR A 147 -1.61 -0.88 0.79
C TYR A 147 -2.76 -1.64 1.42
N THR A 148 -3.96 -1.08 1.47
CA THR A 148 -5.13 -1.76 2.03
C THR A 148 -6.43 -1.20 1.45
N ASN A 149 -7.57 -1.67 1.96
CA ASN A 149 -8.90 -1.17 1.60
C ASN A 149 -8.97 0.38 1.68
N THR A 150 -9.71 0.98 0.76
CA THR A 150 -9.90 2.43 0.72
C THR A 150 -10.75 2.93 1.91
N PHE A 151 -10.31 4.01 2.55
CA PHE A 151 -10.89 4.64 3.75
C PHE A 151 -11.51 6.02 3.46
N HIS A 152 -11.37 6.56 2.24
CA HIS A 152 -11.71 7.94 1.89
C HIS A 152 -13.21 8.29 1.90
N GLY A 153 -13.50 9.58 2.16
CA GLY A 153 -14.78 10.26 1.91
C GLY A 153 -15.90 9.98 2.91
N SER A 154 -15.98 8.77 3.43
CA SER A 154 -17.07 8.33 4.32
C SER A 154 -16.62 7.29 5.33
N LEU A 155 -15.40 7.37 5.88
CA LEU A 155 -14.79 6.31 6.71
C LEU A 155 -14.82 4.90 6.07
N GLY A 156 -15.27 4.73 4.82
CA GLY A 156 -15.36 3.46 4.10
C GLY A 156 -15.76 2.26 4.98
N PRO A 157 -15.04 1.13 4.87
CA PRO A 157 -15.25 -0.05 5.74
C PRO A 157 -15.09 0.22 7.23
N ILE A 158 -14.33 1.25 7.63
CA ILE A 158 -14.07 1.60 9.05
C ILE A 158 -15.36 2.13 9.70
N GLY A 159 -16.13 2.97 8.99
CA GLY A 159 -17.37 3.54 9.51
C GLY A 159 -18.40 2.47 9.84
N TRP A 160 -18.46 1.42 9.02
CA TRP A 160 -19.31 0.25 9.27
C TRP A 160 -18.94 -0.45 10.58
N LEU A 161 -17.65 -0.65 10.88
CA LEU A 161 -17.21 -1.33 12.10
C LEU A 161 -17.55 -0.54 13.37
N ILE A 162 -17.33 0.78 13.33
CA ILE A 162 -17.68 1.67 14.45
C ILE A 162 -19.19 1.59 14.71
N THR A 163 -19.99 1.65 13.64
CA THR A 163 -21.45 1.55 13.69
C THR A 163 -21.91 0.18 14.18
N ASP A 164 -21.34 -0.91 13.69
CA ASP A 164 -21.65 -2.28 14.08
C ASP A 164 -21.36 -2.51 15.58
N SER A 165 -20.21 -2.05 16.08
CA SER A 165 -19.87 -2.09 17.51
C SER A 165 -20.91 -1.34 18.35
N TYR A 166 -21.30 -0.14 17.93
CA TYR A 166 -22.32 0.66 18.62
C TYR A 166 -23.69 -0.03 18.61
N LEU A 167 -24.18 -0.45 17.43
CA LEU A 167 -25.49 -1.07 17.27
C LEU A 167 -25.58 -2.40 18.03
N LYS A 168 -24.51 -3.21 18.05
CA LYS A 168 -24.46 -4.43 18.86
C LYS A 168 -24.62 -4.12 20.35
N LYS A 169 -23.91 -3.12 20.89
CA LYS A 169 -24.14 -2.69 22.28
C LYS A 169 -25.60 -2.32 22.49
N VAL A 170 -26.14 -1.43 21.66
CA VAL A 170 -27.52 -0.93 21.82
C VAL A 170 -28.52 -2.09 21.80
N TYR A 171 -28.33 -3.05 20.90
CA TYR A 171 -29.16 -4.24 20.80
C TYR A 171 -29.13 -5.07 22.09
N TRP A 172 -27.93 -5.33 22.63
CA TRP A 172 -27.76 -6.20 23.81
C TRP A 172 -28.12 -5.54 25.13
N THR A 173 -27.91 -4.23 25.25
CA THR A 173 -27.99 -3.51 26.54
C THR A 173 -29.15 -2.53 26.63
N ARG A 174 -29.78 -2.19 25.49
CA ARG A 174 -30.74 -1.09 25.34
C ARG A 174 -30.19 0.31 25.67
N ASP A 175 -28.90 0.41 26.03
CA ASP A 175 -28.23 1.67 26.32
C ASP A 175 -27.74 2.32 25.03
N THR A 176 -28.28 3.51 24.74
CA THR A 176 -27.98 4.31 23.54
C THR A 176 -26.80 5.26 23.69
N THR A 177 -26.08 5.21 24.81
CA THR A 177 -24.83 5.98 24.95
C THR A 177 -23.76 5.39 24.05
N ILE A 178 -22.98 6.26 23.39
CA ILE A 178 -21.83 5.81 22.58
C ILE A 178 -20.86 5.09 23.52
N ASN A 179 -20.43 3.90 23.13
CA ASN A 179 -19.57 3.08 23.96
C ASN A 179 -18.09 3.49 23.79
N GLN A 180 -17.28 3.21 24.82
CA GLN A 180 -15.86 3.58 24.80
C GLN A 180 -15.09 2.91 23.65
N GLN A 181 -15.48 1.70 23.25
CA GLN A 181 -14.85 0.98 22.14
C GLN A 181 -15.05 1.73 20.80
N SER A 182 -16.27 2.18 20.49
CA SER A 182 -16.59 2.98 19.30
C SER A 182 -15.84 4.32 19.32
N VAL A 183 -15.71 4.95 20.49
CA VAL A 183 -14.90 6.18 20.65
C VAL A 183 -13.42 5.90 20.35
N ASN A 184 -12.86 4.81 20.90
CA ASN A 184 -11.47 4.43 20.67
C ASN A 184 -11.21 4.11 19.19
N MET A 185 -12.11 3.37 18.54
CA MET A 185 -12.06 3.07 17.10
C MET A 185 -12.12 4.36 16.27
N TYR A 186 -13.05 5.26 16.57
CA TYR A 186 -13.13 6.55 15.88
C TYR A 186 -11.84 7.36 16.02
N ASN A 187 -11.29 7.46 17.23
CA ASN A 187 -10.06 8.20 17.48
C ASN A 187 -8.84 7.58 16.78
N ALA A 188 -8.74 6.25 16.75
CA ALA A 188 -7.67 5.55 16.03
C ALA A 188 -7.73 5.81 14.52
N ALA A 189 -8.93 5.70 13.92
CA ALA A 189 -9.13 5.98 12.50
C ALA A 189 -8.85 7.46 12.17
N ARG A 190 -9.32 8.38 13.03
CA ARG A 190 -9.07 9.82 12.87
C ARG A 190 -7.57 10.13 12.92
N ARG A 191 -6.85 9.64 13.93
CA ARG A 191 -5.39 9.83 14.06
C ARG A 191 -4.66 9.34 12.81
N PHE A 192 -5.01 8.15 12.32
CA PHE A 192 -4.42 7.61 11.09
C PHE A 192 -4.65 8.53 9.89
N LEU A 193 -5.89 9.00 9.67
CA LEU A 193 -6.22 9.88 8.54
C LEU A 193 -5.71 11.33 8.72
N GLU A 194 -5.39 11.75 9.94
CA GLU A 194 -4.75 13.02 10.23
C GLU A 194 -3.28 13.01 9.80
N THR A 195 -2.55 11.89 10.01
CA THR A 195 -1.12 11.79 9.69
C THR A 195 -0.81 11.14 8.33
N ARG A 196 -1.74 10.39 7.77
CA ARG A 196 -1.57 9.69 6.49
C ARG A 196 -2.49 10.24 5.42
N GLU A 197 -2.02 10.29 4.19
CA GLU A 197 -2.85 10.55 3.02
C GLU A 197 -2.95 9.30 2.16
N GLY A 198 -4.15 9.06 1.62
CA GLY A 198 -4.35 8.02 0.63
C GLY A 198 -3.98 8.54 -0.75
N LEU A 199 -3.06 7.84 -1.41
CA LEU A 199 -2.81 7.97 -2.83
C LEU A 199 -3.86 7.10 -3.53
N VAL A 200 -4.87 7.74 -4.11
CA VAL A 200 -5.97 6.98 -4.71
C VAL A 200 -5.49 6.33 -5.99
N TYR A 201 -5.23 5.03 -5.89
CA TYR A 201 -5.00 4.17 -7.04
C TYR A 201 -6.35 3.83 -7.64
N TRP A 202 -6.86 4.70 -8.52
CA TRP A 202 -8.03 4.34 -9.29
C TRP A 202 -7.60 3.41 -10.41
N GLY A 203 -7.99 2.14 -10.30
CA GLY A 203 -8.20 1.31 -11.49
C GLY A 203 -9.22 1.90 -12.48
N ASN A 204 -9.73 3.13 -12.25
CA ASN A 204 -10.61 3.85 -13.17
C ASN A 204 -9.99 4.07 -14.53
N TYR A 205 -8.67 4.05 -14.70
CA TYR A 205 -8.10 4.07 -16.05
C TYR A 205 -8.40 2.80 -16.86
N ALA A 206 -9.13 1.81 -16.33
CA ALA A 206 -9.64 0.64 -17.04
C ALA A 206 -10.19 0.97 -18.43
N HIS A 207 -10.90 2.10 -18.57
CA HIS A 207 -11.44 2.58 -19.84
C HIS A 207 -10.37 3.08 -20.82
N GLU A 208 -9.19 3.48 -20.35
CA GLU A 208 -8.02 3.85 -21.15
C GLU A 208 -7.21 2.64 -21.62
N TYR A 209 -7.45 1.44 -21.06
CA TYR A 209 -6.76 0.22 -21.51
C TYR A 209 -7.42 -0.32 -22.78
N LYS A 210 -6.70 -0.21 -23.90
CA LYS A 210 -7.09 -0.82 -25.19
C LYS A 210 -7.27 -2.35 -25.11
N ASN A 211 -6.67 -3.01 -24.12
CA ASN A 211 -6.85 -4.43 -23.86
C ASN A 211 -7.86 -4.65 -22.72
N PRO A 212 -9.10 -5.08 -23.01
CA PRO A 212 -10.14 -5.26 -22.00
C PRO A 212 -9.82 -6.39 -20.99
N GLY A 213 -9.01 -7.38 -21.36
CA GLY A 213 -8.55 -8.42 -20.45
C GLY A 213 -7.58 -7.87 -19.39
N LEU A 214 -6.62 -7.04 -19.80
CA LEU A 214 -5.70 -6.37 -18.90
C LEU A 214 -6.42 -5.34 -18.00
N ALA A 215 -7.36 -4.59 -18.57
CA ALA A 215 -8.21 -3.66 -17.82
C ALA A 215 -8.93 -4.36 -16.67
N ARG A 216 -9.57 -5.51 -16.96
CA ARG A 216 -10.29 -6.30 -15.97
C ARG A 216 -9.35 -6.82 -14.87
N ILE A 217 -8.17 -7.32 -15.25
CA ILE A 217 -7.16 -7.80 -14.30
C ILE A 217 -6.72 -6.69 -13.33
N LEU A 218 -6.40 -5.51 -13.86
CA LEU A 218 -5.95 -4.38 -13.05
C LEU A 218 -7.09 -3.83 -12.18
N MET A 219 -8.31 -3.75 -12.71
CA MET A 219 -9.49 -3.44 -11.89
C MET A 219 -9.65 -4.45 -10.76
N GLN A 220 -9.54 -5.75 -11.01
CA GLN A 220 -9.69 -6.74 -9.95
C GLN A 220 -8.56 -6.68 -8.92
N ALA A 221 -7.33 -6.39 -9.35
CA ALA A 221 -6.18 -6.30 -8.45
C ALA A 221 -6.21 -5.06 -7.53
N PHE A 222 -6.80 -3.96 -8.00
CA PHE A 222 -6.75 -2.67 -7.32
C PHE A 222 -8.12 -2.05 -6.97
N SER A 223 -9.23 -2.64 -7.42
CA SER A 223 -10.56 -2.12 -7.09
C SER A 223 -10.76 -2.21 -5.58
N LYS A 224 -11.00 -1.05 -4.96
CA LYS A 224 -11.26 -0.86 -3.52
C LYS A 224 -10.02 -0.83 -2.61
N SER A 225 -8.83 -0.74 -3.16
CA SER A 225 -7.59 -0.58 -2.38
C SER A 225 -6.91 0.75 -2.66
N SER A 226 -6.12 1.23 -1.71
CA SER A 226 -5.37 2.47 -1.82
C SER A 226 -4.05 2.35 -1.09
N PHE A 227 -3.06 3.09 -1.58
CA PHE A 227 -1.83 3.28 -0.83
C PHE A 227 -2.04 4.40 0.18
N TYR A 228 -1.52 4.25 1.38
CA TYR A 228 -1.39 5.31 2.37
C TYR A 228 0.06 5.53 2.69
N VAL A 229 0.44 6.80 2.71
CA VAL A 229 1.80 7.29 2.96
C VAL A 229 1.73 8.40 4.01
N PRO A 230 2.83 8.72 4.72
CA PRO A 230 2.85 9.91 5.56
C PRO A 230 2.48 11.15 4.74
N LYS A 231 1.67 12.03 5.34
CA LYS A 231 1.49 13.37 4.80
C LYS A 231 2.81 14.09 4.86
N VAL A 232 3.20 14.69 3.75
CA VAL A 232 4.37 15.57 3.74
C VAL A 232 4.02 16.83 4.52
N ASN A 233 4.84 17.18 5.51
CA ASN A 233 4.73 18.48 6.14
C ASN A 233 5.08 19.53 5.07
N ARG A 234 4.13 20.40 4.68
CA ARG A 234 4.35 21.40 3.61
C ARG A 234 5.63 22.24 3.79
N SER A 235 6.11 22.39 5.02
CA SER A 235 7.38 23.06 5.34
C SER A 235 8.63 22.27 4.93
N GLU A 236 8.58 20.94 4.92
CA GLU A 236 9.67 20.07 4.48
C GLU A 236 9.71 19.92 2.95
N GLU A 237 8.56 20.04 2.29
CA GLU A 237 8.44 20.05 0.83
C GLU A 237 9.16 21.27 0.23
N VAL A 238 8.99 22.45 0.84
CA VAL A 238 9.71 23.68 0.44
C VAL A 238 11.21 23.56 0.69
N LYS A 239 11.64 22.86 1.76
CA LYS A 239 13.06 22.63 2.03
C LYS A 239 13.68 21.65 1.04
N ARG A 240 13.08 20.48 0.81
CA ARG A 240 13.56 19.50 -0.18
C ARG A 240 13.62 20.09 -1.59
N ALA A 241 12.62 20.86 -2.00
CA ALA A 241 12.64 21.54 -3.29
C ALA A 241 13.77 22.58 -3.37
N GLY A 242 14.05 23.29 -2.28
CA GLY A 242 15.19 24.21 -2.19
C GLY A 242 16.55 23.50 -2.26
N ASP A 243 16.69 22.37 -1.56
CA ASP A 243 17.92 21.59 -1.49
C ASP A 243 18.22 20.90 -2.84
N GLU A 244 17.21 20.33 -3.51
CA GLU A 244 17.35 19.73 -4.85
C GLU A 244 17.71 20.78 -5.92
N GLN A 245 17.20 22.01 -5.79
CA GLN A 245 17.52 23.10 -6.71
C GLN A 245 18.94 23.62 -6.50
N LEU A 246 19.42 23.67 -5.26
CA LEU A 246 20.81 24.00 -4.92
C LEU A 246 21.79 22.95 -5.46
N GLU A 247 21.51 21.65 -5.30
CA GLU A 247 22.36 20.59 -5.85
C GLU A 247 22.45 20.63 -7.38
N TYR A 248 21.34 20.97 -8.06
CA TYR A 248 21.32 21.14 -9.51
C TYR A 248 22.20 22.32 -9.98
N GLU A 249 22.07 23.47 -9.32
CA GLU A 249 22.83 24.68 -9.64
C GLU A 249 24.34 24.50 -9.37
N GLU A 250 24.70 23.86 -8.26
CA GLU A 250 26.11 23.53 -7.96
C GLU A 250 26.70 22.53 -8.97
N GLY A 251 25.90 21.54 -9.38
CA GLY A 251 26.28 20.56 -10.41
C GLY A 251 26.48 21.18 -11.79
N GLU A 252 25.66 22.15 -12.19
CA GLU A 252 25.87 22.91 -13.44
C GLU A 252 27.11 23.80 -13.37
N LEU A 253 27.30 24.50 -12.25
CA LEU A 253 28.43 25.40 -12.06
C LEU A 253 29.78 24.64 -12.11
N ALA A 254 29.82 23.43 -11.56
CA ALA A 254 30.98 22.55 -11.63
C ALA A 254 31.28 22.12 -13.09
N ARG A 255 30.26 21.73 -13.86
CA ARG A 255 30.41 21.35 -15.28
C ARG A 255 30.83 22.52 -16.17
N LEU A 256 30.38 23.73 -15.86
CA LEU A 256 30.76 24.95 -16.58
C LEU A 256 32.22 25.33 -16.32
N LYS A 257 32.69 25.20 -15.07
CA LYS A 257 34.09 25.43 -14.72
C LYS A 257 35.03 24.44 -15.40
N ASP A 258 34.63 23.18 -15.50
CA ASP A 258 35.41 22.12 -16.15
C ASP A 258 35.51 22.29 -17.68
N ARG A 259 34.54 22.99 -18.29
CA ARG A 259 34.52 23.30 -19.74
C ARG A 259 35.25 24.60 -20.11
N LEU A 260 35.59 25.43 -19.13
CA LEU A 260 36.22 26.74 -19.31
C LEU A 260 37.68 26.78 -18.83
N GLY A 261 38.18 25.69 -18.26
CA GLY A 261 39.62 25.42 -18.08
C GLY A 261 40.20 24.64 -19.25
#